data_AF-A0A353FI50-F1
#
_entry.id   AF-A0A353FI50-F1
#
_cell.length_a   1.000
_cell.length_b   1.000
_cell.length_c   1.000
_cell.angle_alpha   90.00
_cell.angle_beta   90.00
_cell.angle_gamma   90.00
#
_symmetry.space_group_name_H-M   'P 1'
#
loop_
_entity.id
_entity.type
_entity.pdbx_description
1 polymer ?
#
loop_
_entity_poly.entity_id
_entity_poly.type
_entity_poly.pdbx_seq_one_letter_code
_entity_poly.pdbx_strand_id
1 'polypeptide(L)'
;MLSIRIICVSHSILLPLSLVRVEELFYSLIVLLVALLGFFLVPFGLPGNWVIAAAALLAALTGITEAAGWRPFWVLLGAALLAEIGEFLFAAGKTRESGGTKWGALGALVGSLIGGFLGFPLLPVIGPIFGAAFGAFAGATIVEIGLLGRSSDKGMSAGRGAFLGVLFGRSWKILIAAVQVAVLAWTLFL
;
A
#
# COMPACT_ATOMS: atom_id res chain seq x y z
N MET A 1 -0.65 1.01 60.71
CA MET A 1 -1.93 1.03 59.96
C MET A 1 -1.91 1.92 58.71
N LEU A 2 -1.22 3.07 58.69
CA LEU A 2 -1.18 3.95 57.50
C LEU A 2 -0.50 3.31 56.26
N SER A 3 0.57 2.54 56.47
CA SER A 3 1.37 1.96 55.37
C SER A 3 0.63 0.88 54.57
N ILE A 4 -0.23 0.08 55.22
CA ILE A 4 -1.04 -0.97 54.56
C ILE A 4 -2.15 -0.36 53.67
N ARG A 5 -2.77 0.75 54.10
CA ARG A 5 -3.77 1.45 53.28
C ARG A 5 -3.15 2.08 52.03
N ILE A 6 -1.92 2.59 52.10
CA ILE A 6 -1.22 3.18 50.94
C ILE A 6 -0.85 2.09 49.93
N ILE A 7 -0.36 0.94 50.38
CA ILE A 7 -0.06 -0.20 49.50
C ILE A 7 -1.34 -0.74 48.85
N CYS A 8 -2.43 -0.86 49.62
CA CYS A 8 -3.70 -1.35 49.10
C CYS A 8 -4.33 -0.36 48.10
N VAL A 9 -4.35 0.94 48.38
CA VAL A 9 -4.86 1.99 47.47
C VAL A 9 -4.00 2.10 46.21
N SER A 10 -2.68 1.99 46.34
CA SER A 10 -1.75 1.95 45.21
C SER A 10 -2.03 0.73 44.33
N HIS A 11 -2.18 -0.46 44.91
CA HIS A 11 -2.45 -1.68 44.15
C HIS A 11 -3.82 -1.68 43.46
N SER A 12 -4.87 -1.15 44.12
CA SER A 12 -6.23 -1.02 43.57
C SER A 12 -6.35 -0.03 42.41
N ILE A 13 -5.47 0.97 42.34
CA ILE A 13 -5.45 1.99 41.27
C ILE A 13 -4.47 1.59 40.16
N LEU A 14 -3.35 0.95 40.50
CA LEU A 14 -2.34 0.50 39.53
C LEU A 14 -2.82 -0.69 38.69
N LEU A 15 -3.62 -1.61 39.26
CA LEU A 15 -4.17 -2.74 38.51
C LEU A 15 -5.02 -2.30 37.30
N PRO A 16 -6.06 -1.44 37.46
CA PRO A 16 -6.88 -1.00 36.33
C PRO A 16 -6.10 -0.15 35.32
N LEU A 17 -5.15 0.69 35.78
CA LEU A 17 -4.27 1.45 34.88
C LEU A 17 -3.35 0.55 34.04
N SER A 18 -2.85 -0.54 34.62
CA SER A 18 -2.03 -1.51 33.89
C SER A 18 -2.84 -2.33 32.89
N LEU A 19 -4.08 -2.71 33.22
CA LEU A 19 -4.97 -3.46 32.34
C LEU A 19 -5.42 -2.62 31.14
N VAL A 20 -5.83 -1.38 31.36
CA VAL A 20 -6.17 -0.44 30.26
C VAL A 20 -5.00 -0.29 29.31
N ARG A 21 -3.77 -0.14 29.82
CA ARG A 21 -2.57 -0.02 28.97
C ARG A 21 -2.26 -1.29 28.16
N VAL A 22 -2.57 -2.48 28.67
CA VAL A 22 -2.38 -3.74 27.93
C VAL A 22 -3.44 -3.89 26.82
N GLU A 23 -4.69 -3.52 27.09
CA GLU A 23 -5.75 -3.52 26.08
C GLU A 23 -5.44 -2.55 24.94
N GLU A 24 -5.05 -1.32 25.27
CA GLU A 24 -4.57 -0.30 24.33
C GLU A 24 -3.45 -0.80 23.42
N LEU A 25 -2.46 -1.45 24.03
CA LEU A 25 -1.33 -2.03 23.31
C LEU A 25 -1.78 -3.16 22.38
N PHE A 26 -2.67 -4.03 22.86
CA PHE A 26 -3.19 -5.15 22.08
C PHE A 26 -3.93 -4.68 20.82
N TYR A 27 -4.84 -3.70 20.95
CA TYR A 27 -5.55 -3.14 19.81
C TYR A 27 -4.62 -2.38 18.85
N SER A 28 -3.66 -1.62 19.37
CA SER A 28 -2.68 -0.90 18.56
C SER A 28 -1.83 -1.87 17.71
N LEU A 29 -1.47 -3.04 18.26
CA LEU A 29 -0.77 -4.09 17.52
C LEU A 29 -1.64 -4.67 16.41
N ILE A 30 -2.93 -4.91 16.65
CA ILE A 30 -3.85 -5.39 15.61
C ILE A 30 -3.95 -4.38 14.47
N VAL A 31 -4.15 -3.09 14.78
CA VAL A 31 -4.21 -2.02 13.77
C VAL A 31 -2.91 -1.96 12.96
N LEU A 32 -1.76 -2.06 13.63
CA LEU A 32 -0.46 -2.10 12.95
C LEU A 32 -0.33 -3.32 12.02
N LEU A 33 -0.78 -4.50 12.45
CA LEU A 33 -0.76 -5.70 11.61
C LEU A 33 -1.64 -5.55 10.36
N VAL A 34 -2.81 -4.93 10.48
CA VAL A 34 -3.67 -4.61 9.32
C VAL A 34 -2.98 -3.63 8.38
N ALA A 35 -2.28 -2.61 8.91
CA ALA A 35 -1.52 -1.68 8.11
C ALA A 35 -0.32 -2.35 7.40
N LEU A 36 0.40 -3.24 8.09
CA LEU A 36 1.49 -4.03 7.50
C LEU A 36 0.99 -4.99 6.41
N LEU A 37 -0.19 -5.59 6.59
CA LEU A 37 -0.86 -6.34 5.54
C LEU A 37 -1.17 -5.42 4.35
N GLY A 38 -1.73 -4.24 4.59
CA GLY A 38 -1.95 -3.22 3.56
C GLY A 38 -0.67 -2.90 2.79
N PHE A 39 0.44 -2.65 3.48
CA PHE A 39 1.74 -2.41 2.88
C PHE A 39 2.22 -3.58 2.02
N PHE A 40 2.08 -4.82 2.51
CA PHE A 40 2.46 -6.03 1.78
C PHE A 40 1.65 -6.22 0.49
N LEU A 41 0.42 -5.73 0.41
CA LEU A 41 -0.41 -5.82 -0.79
C LEU A 41 0.04 -4.83 -1.89
N VAL A 42 0.76 -3.75 -1.53
CA VAL A 42 1.12 -2.69 -2.48
C VAL A 42 2.02 -3.17 -3.63
N PRO A 43 3.09 -3.96 -3.41
CA PRO A 43 3.90 -4.52 -4.50
C PRO A 43 3.13 -5.35 -5.52
N PHE A 44 1.94 -5.86 -5.19
CA PHE A 44 1.04 -6.60 -6.10
C PHE A 44 0.05 -5.72 -6.85
N GLY A 45 -0.02 -4.42 -6.54
CA GLY A 45 -0.88 -3.47 -7.26
C GLY A 45 -2.29 -3.45 -6.76
N LEU A 46 -2.49 -4.10 -5.63
CA LEU A 46 -3.72 -4.09 -4.90
C LEU A 46 -3.86 -2.75 -4.17
N PRO A 47 -5.08 -2.39 -3.74
CA PRO A 47 -5.38 -1.14 -3.05
C PRO A 47 -4.85 -1.11 -1.60
N GLY A 48 -3.59 -1.47 -1.37
CA GLY A 48 -2.98 -1.59 -0.04
C GLY A 48 -2.93 -0.29 0.78
N ASN A 49 -2.73 0.86 0.12
CA ASN A 49 -2.77 2.16 0.80
C ASN A 49 -4.14 2.49 1.39
N TRP A 50 -5.21 2.00 0.76
CA TRP A 50 -6.58 2.11 1.28
C TRP A 50 -6.78 1.23 2.51
N VAL A 51 -6.16 0.05 2.53
CA VAL A 51 -6.17 -0.84 3.70
C VAL A 51 -5.46 -0.16 4.89
N ILE A 52 -4.33 0.53 4.65
CA ILE A 52 -3.63 1.29 5.69
C ILE A 52 -4.50 2.45 6.22
N ALA A 53 -5.15 3.21 5.32
CA ALA A 53 -6.08 4.26 5.72
C ALA A 53 -7.29 3.72 6.49
N ALA A 54 -7.81 2.55 6.10
CA ALA A 54 -8.89 1.86 6.81
C ALA A 54 -8.44 1.37 8.20
N ALA A 55 -7.18 0.97 8.37
CA ALA A 55 -6.64 0.64 9.68
C ALA A 55 -6.66 1.87 10.62
N ALA A 56 -6.29 3.04 10.11
CA ALA A 56 -6.42 4.29 10.87
C ALA A 56 -7.87 4.70 11.13
N LEU A 57 -8.80 4.41 10.21
CA LEU A 57 -10.22 4.61 10.45
C LEU A 57 -10.71 3.73 11.60
N LEU A 58 -10.34 2.45 11.62
CA LEU A 58 -10.67 1.54 12.71
C LEU A 58 -10.16 2.11 14.04
N ALA A 59 -8.91 2.56 14.08
CA ALA A 59 -8.32 3.17 15.28
C ALA A 59 -9.12 4.39 15.78
N ALA A 60 -9.51 5.27 14.85
CA ALA A 60 -10.30 6.46 15.16
C ALA A 60 -11.73 6.15 15.65
N LEU A 61 -12.36 5.10 15.12
CA LEU A 61 -13.71 4.68 15.52
C LEU A 61 -13.73 4.02 16.89
N THR A 62 -12.72 3.20 17.18
CA THR A 62 -12.61 2.50 18.47
C THR A 62 -12.10 3.39 19.58
N GLY A 63 -11.47 4.54 19.24
CA GLY A 63 -10.91 5.47 20.19
C GLY A 63 -9.87 4.81 21.11
N ILE A 64 -9.07 3.88 20.55
CA ILE A 64 -8.04 3.12 21.27
C ILE A 64 -7.13 4.14 21.96
N THR A 65 -6.26 4.83 21.21
CA THR A 65 -5.46 5.89 21.83
C THR A 65 -6.14 7.24 21.70
N GLU A 66 -6.04 8.10 22.73
CA GLU A 66 -6.46 9.51 22.60
C GLU A 66 -5.73 10.24 21.45
N ALA A 67 -4.53 9.74 21.09
CA ALA A 67 -3.72 10.22 19.98
C ALA A 67 -4.21 9.73 18.59
N ALA A 68 -4.90 8.59 18.51
CA ALA A 68 -5.42 7.99 17.28
C ALA A 68 -6.75 8.60 16.82
N GLY A 69 -7.03 9.86 17.16
CA GLY A 69 -8.24 10.58 16.75
C GLY A 69 -8.41 10.68 15.23
N TRP A 70 -9.31 11.53 14.75
CA TRP A 70 -9.63 11.60 13.31
C TRP A 70 -8.48 12.13 12.42
N ARG A 71 -7.44 12.73 13.00
CA ARG A 71 -6.36 13.39 12.23
C ARG A 71 -5.50 12.40 11.45
N PRO A 72 -4.91 11.34 12.05
CA PRO A 72 -4.16 10.34 11.29
C PRO A 72 -5.00 9.72 10.17
N PHE A 73 -6.26 9.39 10.41
CA PHE A 73 -7.16 8.88 9.38
C PHE A 73 -7.21 9.79 8.13
N TRP A 74 -7.49 11.09 8.29
CA TRP A 74 -7.57 12.00 7.15
C TRP A 74 -6.23 12.19 6.43
N VAL A 75 -5.12 12.22 7.17
CA VAL A 75 -3.76 12.29 6.60
C VAL A 75 -3.47 11.05 5.77
N LEU A 76 -3.74 9.86 6.32
CA LEU A 76 -3.49 8.59 5.63
C LEU A 76 -4.44 8.40 4.45
N LEU A 77 -5.69 8.85 4.54
CA LEU A 77 -6.63 8.83 3.42
C LEU A 77 -6.16 9.72 2.27
N GLY A 78 -5.70 10.94 2.58
CA GLY A 78 -5.08 11.84 1.60
C GLY A 78 -3.84 11.22 0.95
N ALA A 79 -2.98 10.57 1.74
CA ALA A 79 -1.82 9.85 1.23
C ALA A 79 -2.23 8.68 0.31
N ALA A 80 -3.26 7.90 0.67
CA ALA A 80 -3.77 6.82 -0.18
C ALA A 80 -4.26 7.34 -1.54
N LEU A 81 -5.00 8.46 -1.55
CA LEU A 81 -5.41 9.12 -2.77
C LEU A 81 -4.21 9.56 -3.63
N LEU A 82 -3.20 10.18 -3.02
CA LEU A 82 -1.97 10.60 -3.71
C LEU A 82 -1.19 9.40 -4.28
N ALA A 83 -1.22 8.27 -3.61
CA ALA A 83 -0.57 7.04 -4.07
C ALA A 83 -1.24 6.49 -5.33
N GLU A 84 -2.57 6.40 -5.33
CA GLU A 84 -3.32 5.95 -6.53
C GLU A 84 -3.18 6.94 -7.68
N ILE A 85 -3.36 8.24 -7.42
CA ILE A 85 -3.21 9.28 -8.45
C ILE A 85 -1.82 9.21 -9.07
N GLY A 86 -0.77 9.10 -8.26
CA GLY A 86 0.59 8.97 -8.77
C GLY A 86 0.80 7.70 -9.60
N GLU A 87 0.32 6.54 -9.15
CA GLU A 87 0.42 5.29 -9.94
C GLU A 87 -0.25 5.45 -11.32
N PHE A 88 -1.46 6.03 -11.36
CA PHE A 88 -2.15 6.31 -12.62
C PHE A 88 -1.42 7.34 -13.48
N LEU A 89 -0.87 8.40 -12.90
CA LEU A 89 -0.14 9.43 -13.65
C LEU A 89 1.15 8.88 -14.27
N PHE A 90 1.93 8.07 -13.54
CA PHE A 90 3.12 7.42 -14.07
C PHE A 90 2.78 6.43 -15.18
N ALA A 91 1.77 5.58 -14.96
CA ALA A 91 1.31 4.61 -15.94
C ALA A 91 0.78 5.29 -17.22
N ALA A 92 -0.10 6.28 -17.08
CA ALA A 92 -0.71 6.99 -18.21
C ALA A 92 0.30 7.89 -18.93
N GLY A 93 1.17 8.59 -18.18
CA GLY A 93 2.19 9.46 -18.74
C GLY A 93 3.16 8.70 -19.65
N LYS A 94 3.76 7.60 -19.16
CA LYS A 94 4.69 6.79 -19.94
C LYS A 94 4.03 6.02 -21.08
N THR A 95 2.77 5.62 -20.94
CA THR A 95 2.02 5.01 -22.04
C THR A 95 1.68 6.01 -23.15
N ARG A 96 1.36 7.27 -22.80
CA ARG A 96 1.12 8.35 -23.78
C ARG A 96 2.38 8.74 -24.52
N GLU A 97 3.50 8.94 -23.80
CA GLU A 97 4.81 9.25 -24.40
C GLU A 97 5.24 8.18 -25.42
N SER A 98 4.90 6.92 -25.17
CA SER A 98 5.28 5.79 -26.04
C SER A 98 4.31 5.52 -27.20
N GLY A 99 3.19 6.22 -27.29
CA GLY A 99 2.18 6.03 -28.34
C GLY A 99 1.30 4.79 -28.19
N GLY A 100 1.15 4.29 -26.95
CA GLY A 100 0.30 3.13 -26.63
C GLY A 100 -1.19 3.42 -26.82
N THR A 101 -1.95 2.39 -27.19
CA THR A 101 -3.41 2.43 -27.31
C THR A 101 -4.09 2.06 -26.01
N LYS A 102 -5.40 2.35 -25.93
CA LYS A 102 -6.29 1.89 -24.84
C LYS A 102 -6.30 0.37 -24.67
N TRP A 103 -6.20 -0.39 -25.77
CA TRP A 103 -6.16 -1.84 -25.72
C TRP A 103 -4.79 -2.35 -25.27
N GLY A 104 -3.70 -1.69 -25.70
CA GLY A 104 -2.36 -1.95 -25.17
C GLY A 104 -2.27 -1.68 -23.66
N ALA A 105 -2.93 -0.64 -23.16
CA ALA A 105 -3.03 -0.36 -21.73
C ALA A 105 -3.80 -1.45 -20.97
N LEU A 106 -4.88 -2.00 -21.54
CA LEU A 106 -5.58 -3.14 -20.96
C LEU A 106 -4.70 -4.39 -20.94
N GLY A 107 -3.95 -4.64 -22.02
CA GLY A 107 -2.94 -5.69 -22.08
C GLY A 107 -1.88 -5.54 -20.99
N ALA A 108 -1.37 -4.31 -20.80
CA ALA A 108 -0.42 -3.98 -19.74
C ALA A 108 -1.00 -4.25 -18.35
N LEU A 109 -2.26 -3.89 -18.10
CA LEU A 109 -2.93 -4.13 -16.82
C LEU A 109 -3.01 -5.63 -16.51
N VAL A 110 -3.53 -6.43 -17.44
CA VAL A 110 -3.66 -7.88 -17.26
C VAL A 110 -2.30 -8.54 -17.13
N GLY A 111 -1.35 -8.18 -17.99
CA GLY A 111 0.01 -8.66 -17.93
C GLY A 111 0.71 -8.30 -16.62
N SER A 112 0.51 -7.08 -16.11
CA SER A 112 1.04 -6.61 -14.82
C SER A 112 0.54 -7.44 -13.65
N LEU A 113 -0.75 -7.77 -13.62
CA LEU A 113 -1.32 -8.63 -12.59
C LEU A 113 -0.71 -10.03 -12.64
N ILE A 114 -0.73 -10.69 -13.81
CA ILE A 114 -0.19 -12.04 -13.98
C ILE A 114 1.30 -12.06 -13.63
N GLY A 115 2.07 -11.14 -14.20
CA GLY A 115 3.50 -11.03 -13.97
C GLY A 115 3.84 -10.73 -12.51
N GLY A 116 3.05 -9.90 -11.83
CA GLY A 116 3.21 -9.63 -10.40
C GLY A 116 3.06 -10.89 -9.54
N PHE A 117 2.05 -11.71 -9.81
CA PHE A 117 1.86 -12.99 -9.12
C PHE A 117 2.96 -14.00 -9.45
N LEU A 118 3.37 -14.11 -10.72
CA LEU A 118 4.45 -15.01 -11.13
C LEU A 118 5.83 -14.57 -10.64
N GLY A 119 6.01 -13.27 -10.38
CA GLY A 119 7.24 -12.74 -9.80
C GLY A 119 7.41 -13.06 -8.32
N PHE A 120 6.31 -13.29 -7.59
CA PHE A 120 6.34 -13.50 -6.14
C PHE A 120 7.24 -14.66 -5.65
N PRO A 121 7.20 -15.87 -6.25
CA PRO A 121 8.03 -16.99 -5.80
C PRO A 121 9.54 -16.75 -5.97
N LEU A 122 9.95 -15.85 -6.87
CA LEU A 122 11.36 -15.55 -7.12
C LEU A 122 11.94 -14.70 -5.99
N LEU A 123 11.26 -13.60 -5.66
CA LEU A 123 11.63 -12.67 -4.59
C LEU A 123 10.35 -12.07 -4.00
N PRO A 124 9.97 -12.35 -2.74
CA PRO A 124 8.64 -11.99 -2.22
C PRO A 124 8.27 -10.50 -2.28
N VAL A 125 9.26 -9.61 -2.21
CA VAL A 125 9.03 -8.14 -2.22
C VAL A 125 9.39 -7.52 -3.58
N ILE A 126 10.53 -7.90 -4.14
CA ILE A 126 11.07 -7.31 -5.38
C ILE A 126 10.46 -7.96 -6.62
N GLY A 127 10.17 -9.26 -6.54
CA GLY A 127 9.63 -10.08 -7.60
C GLY A 127 8.29 -9.56 -8.13
N PRO A 128 7.30 -9.22 -7.28
CA PRO A 128 6.04 -8.64 -7.75
C PRO A 128 6.21 -7.32 -8.52
N ILE A 129 7.21 -6.50 -8.18
CA ILE A 129 7.45 -5.21 -8.85
C ILE A 129 7.97 -5.43 -10.27
N PHE A 130 9.04 -6.22 -10.41
CA PHE A 130 9.62 -6.50 -11.72
C PHE A 130 8.75 -7.43 -12.55
N GLY A 131 8.13 -8.42 -11.92
CA GLY A 131 7.15 -9.30 -12.55
C GLY A 131 6.00 -8.51 -13.14
N ALA A 132 5.45 -7.54 -12.39
CA ALA A 132 4.43 -6.64 -12.90
C ALA A 132 4.94 -5.77 -14.07
N ALA A 133 6.15 -5.22 -13.97
CA ALA A 133 6.71 -4.39 -15.04
C ALA A 133 6.94 -5.19 -16.34
N PHE A 134 7.55 -6.38 -16.26
CA PHE A 134 7.78 -7.26 -17.41
C PHE A 134 6.47 -7.85 -17.95
N GLY A 135 5.54 -8.19 -17.07
CA GLY A 135 4.19 -8.60 -17.46
C GLY A 135 3.46 -7.48 -18.21
N ALA A 136 3.56 -6.24 -17.74
CA ALA A 136 3.00 -5.08 -18.42
C ALA A 136 3.62 -4.84 -19.80
N PHE A 137 4.94 -4.97 -19.90
CA PHE A 137 5.67 -4.93 -21.17
C PHE A 137 5.13 -5.97 -22.15
N ALA A 138 5.13 -7.24 -21.74
CA ALA A 138 4.69 -8.35 -22.59
C ALA A 138 3.22 -8.19 -22.99
N GLY A 139 2.34 -7.87 -22.04
CA GLY A 139 0.92 -7.67 -22.28
C GLY A 139 0.64 -6.54 -23.27
N ALA A 140 1.27 -5.38 -23.10
CA ALA A 140 1.14 -4.28 -24.05
C ALA A 140 1.68 -4.65 -25.44
N THR A 141 2.89 -5.21 -25.52
CA THR A 141 3.51 -5.56 -26.81
C THR A 141 2.72 -6.64 -27.55
N ILE A 142 2.22 -7.68 -26.86
CA ILE A 142 1.39 -8.72 -27.47
C ILE A 142 0.09 -8.13 -28.01
N VAL A 143 -0.58 -7.24 -27.28
CA VAL A 143 -1.82 -6.62 -27.77
C VAL A 143 -1.53 -5.71 -28.96
N GLU A 144 -0.51 -4.85 -28.88
CA GLU A 144 -0.20 -3.86 -29.92
C GLU A 144 0.26 -4.50 -31.23
N ILE A 145 1.13 -5.52 -31.16
CA ILE A 145 1.65 -6.21 -32.35
C ILE A 145 0.68 -7.31 -32.78
N GLY A 146 0.29 -8.19 -31.86
CA GLY A 146 -0.43 -9.42 -32.17
C GLY A 146 -1.92 -9.22 -32.42
N LEU A 147 -2.59 -8.36 -31.64
CA LEU A 147 -4.05 -8.17 -31.76
C LEU A 147 -4.42 -6.95 -32.61
N LEU A 148 -3.63 -5.88 -32.56
CA LEU A 148 -3.89 -4.65 -33.31
C LEU A 148 -3.09 -4.54 -34.61
N GLY A 149 -2.14 -5.46 -34.87
CA GLY A 149 -1.37 -5.50 -36.12
C GLY A 149 -0.44 -4.29 -36.32
N ARG A 150 -0.03 -3.59 -35.25
CA ARG A 150 0.90 -2.46 -35.38
C ARG A 150 2.32 -2.94 -35.62
N SER A 151 3.13 -2.08 -36.22
CA SER A 151 4.56 -2.37 -36.44
C SER A 151 5.28 -2.70 -35.14
N SER A 152 6.27 -3.60 -35.22
CA SER A 152 7.07 -4.04 -34.07
C SER A 152 7.68 -2.88 -33.30
N ASP A 153 8.15 -1.83 -33.99
CA ASP A 153 8.69 -0.63 -33.37
C ASP A 153 7.68 0.09 -32.46
N LYS A 154 6.43 0.23 -32.93
CA LYS A 154 5.35 0.86 -32.15
C LYS A 154 4.93 -0.02 -30.98
N GLY A 155 4.85 -1.34 -31.17
CA GLY A 155 4.52 -2.29 -30.11
C GLY A 155 5.58 -2.38 -29.01
N MET A 156 6.86 -2.38 -29.36
CA MET A 156 7.97 -2.34 -28.40
C MET A 156 8.11 -0.98 -27.72
N SER A 157 7.80 0.12 -28.42
CA SER A 157 7.69 1.44 -27.79
C SER A 157 6.61 1.43 -26.71
N ALA A 158 5.38 1.00 -27.05
CA ALA A 158 4.27 0.91 -26.12
C ALA A 158 4.57 -0.01 -24.91
N GLY A 159 5.19 -1.17 -25.16
CA GLY A 159 5.66 -2.07 -24.11
C GLY A 159 6.65 -1.41 -23.15
N ARG A 160 7.66 -0.70 -23.66
CA ARG A 160 8.63 0.04 -22.82
C ARG A 160 7.96 1.14 -22.00
N GLY A 161 6.99 1.84 -22.57
CA GLY A 161 6.19 2.82 -21.85
C GLY A 161 5.40 2.18 -20.71
N ALA A 162 4.75 1.04 -20.96
CA ALA A 162 4.03 0.29 -19.94
C ALA A 162 4.95 -0.22 -18.82
N PHE A 163 6.13 -0.77 -19.18
CA PHE A 163 7.16 -1.20 -18.22
C PHE A 163 7.55 -0.09 -17.27
N LEU A 164 7.98 1.06 -17.81
CA LEU A 164 8.45 2.20 -17.00
C LEU A 164 7.30 2.82 -16.21
N GLY A 165 6.10 2.90 -16.80
CA GLY A 165 4.92 3.40 -16.14
C GLY A 165 4.55 2.59 -14.90
N VAL A 166 4.54 1.25 -15.02
CA VAL A 166 4.30 0.35 -13.89
C VAL A 166 5.43 0.42 -12.88
N LEU A 167 6.70 0.40 -13.30
CA LEU A 167 7.84 0.43 -12.40
C LEU A 167 7.86 1.70 -11.53
N PHE A 168 7.73 2.88 -12.14
CA PHE A 168 7.73 4.15 -11.41
C PHE A 168 6.45 4.35 -10.60
N GLY A 169 5.29 4.01 -11.18
CA GLY A 169 4.00 4.10 -10.49
C GLY A 169 3.96 3.23 -9.24
N ARG A 170 4.44 1.99 -9.34
CA ARG A 170 4.54 1.07 -8.20
C ARG A 170 5.54 1.54 -7.15
N SER A 171 6.71 2.02 -7.58
CA SER A 171 7.73 2.53 -6.65
C SER A 171 7.21 3.72 -5.86
N TRP A 172 6.54 4.67 -6.52
CA TRP A 172 5.85 5.79 -5.87
C TRP A 172 4.83 5.31 -4.84
N LYS A 173 3.99 4.35 -5.24
CA LYS A 173 2.95 3.78 -4.38
C LYS A 173 3.52 3.11 -3.13
N ILE A 174 4.64 2.39 -3.25
CA ILE A 174 5.34 1.75 -2.13
C ILE A 174 5.95 2.79 -1.18
N LEU A 175 6.55 3.85 -1.71
CA LEU A 175 7.12 4.92 -0.89
C LEU A 175 6.06 5.59 -0.01
N ILE A 176 4.89 5.87 -0.58
CA ILE A 176 3.78 6.44 0.20
C ILE A 176 3.28 5.43 1.25
N ALA A 177 3.13 4.15 0.88
CA ALA A 177 2.71 3.11 1.81
C ALA A 177 3.64 3.02 3.03
N ALA A 178 4.95 3.11 2.80
CA ALA A 178 5.95 3.09 3.88
C ALA A 178 5.79 4.29 4.82
N VAL A 179 5.57 5.49 4.26
CA VAL A 179 5.29 6.70 5.04
C VAL A 179 3.99 6.55 5.84
N GLN A 180 2.93 5.99 5.23
CA GLN A 180 1.66 5.79 5.92
C GLN A 180 1.80 4.85 7.14
N VAL A 181 2.50 3.72 6.98
CA VAL A 181 2.78 2.80 8.09
C VAL A 181 3.61 3.49 9.18
N ALA A 182 4.65 4.24 8.81
CA ALA A 182 5.48 4.95 9.77
C ALA A 182 4.70 6.00 10.57
N VAL A 183 3.85 6.80 9.89
CA VAL A 183 2.99 7.80 10.53
C VAL A 183 1.97 7.11 11.46
N LEU A 184 1.33 6.04 11.00
CA LEU A 184 0.37 5.31 11.82
C LEU A 184 1.03 4.70 13.06
N ALA A 185 2.18 4.04 12.89
CA ALA A 185 2.95 3.49 14.00
C ALA A 185 3.34 4.59 14.99
N TRP A 186 3.82 5.74 14.50
CA TRP A 186 4.12 6.88 15.36
C TRP A 186 2.90 7.29 16.18
N THR A 187 1.72 7.42 15.56
CA THR A 187 0.50 7.86 16.26
C THR A 187 -0.07 6.85 17.25
N LEU A 188 0.25 5.56 17.10
CA LEU A 188 -0.26 4.50 17.97
C LEU A 188 0.61 4.31 19.22
N PHE A 189 1.92 4.57 19.13
CA PHE A 189 2.87 4.23 20.20
C PHE A 189 3.55 5.44 20.87
N LEU A 190 3.35 6.66 20.36
CA LEU A 190 3.95 7.90 20.88
C LEU A 190 2.89 9.00 21.04
#